data_AF-A0A2D6X3D5-F1
#
_entry.id   AF-A0A2D6X3D5-F1
#
_cell.length_a   1.000
_cell.length_b   1.000
_cell.length_c   1.000
_cell.angle_alpha   90.00
_cell.angle_beta   90.00
_cell.angle_gamma   90.00
#
_symmetry.space_group_name_H-M   'P 1'
#
loop_
_entity.id
_entity.type
_entity.pdbx_description
1 polymer ?
#
loop_
_entity_poly.entity_id
_entity_poly.type
_entity_poly.pdbx_seq_one_letter_code
_entity_poly.pdbx_strand_id
1 'polypeptide(L)'
;MPQETQYAHRHGLPDFIVRGRVNLLECPVYSGSTLTAPASGTVDVFKGDGTKLVDGQAVTVTADIATYSIAALTLPTTLSLEDNWLVVWSLTLAGSVHTFQRSAALVRRELHPVVTPADISAIHQDASSLLASGQTLANFIDEAWDMIQRRLLAAGRRPYLVLSDFALFDVHRQLAVGLLFLDAASSVGDGRWSEMAEQSLERYEQEWARLSLAYDMDEDGIVASDEQGVAGPTAVYLGGPGRSARWQWGR
;
A
#
# COMPACT_ATOMS: atom_id res chain seq x y z
N MET A 1 -5.40 39.81 2.70
CA MET A 1 -4.35 39.11 3.48
C MET A 1 -3.67 38.14 2.53
N PRO A 2 -2.33 38.10 2.44
CA PRO A 2 -1.68 37.10 1.60
C PRO A 2 -2.06 35.70 2.11
N GLN A 3 -2.44 34.82 1.18
CA GLN A 3 -2.76 33.43 1.50
C GLN A 3 -1.47 32.73 1.91
N GLU A 4 -1.46 32.09 3.06
CA GLU A 4 -0.32 31.29 3.52
C GLU A 4 -0.09 30.14 2.53
N THR A 5 1.16 29.91 2.14
CA THR A 5 1.52 28.83 1.20
C THR A 5 1.15 27.50 1.82
N GLN A 6 0.21 26.78 1.19
CA GLN A 6 -0.19 25.46 1.65
C GLN A 6 0.80 24.41 1.16
N TYR A 7 1.33 23.63 2.10
CA TYR A 7 2.19 22.49 1.82
C TYR A 7 1.43 21.20 2.08
N ALA A 8 1.58 20.23 1.18
CA ALA A 8 1.03 18.90 1.32
C ALA A 8 2.14 17.87 1.18
N HIS A 9 2.12 16.82 2.00
CA HIS A 9 2.96 15.65 1.76
C HIS A 9 2.17 14.60 0.97
N ARG A 10 2.86 13.74 0.23
CA ARG A 10 2.19 12.64 -0.48
C ARG A 10 1.64 11.65 0.54
N HIS A 11 0.31 11.56 0.62
CA HIS A 11 -0.38 10.53 1.40
C HIS A 11 -0.45 9.24 0.57
N GLY A 12 0.40 8.28 0.91
CA GLY A 12 0.38 6.92 0.36
C GLY A 12 -0.19 5.91 1.35
N LEU A 13 0.42 4.73 1.37
CA LEU A 13 0.19 3.73 2.41
C LEU A 13 0.75 4.18 3.77
N PRO A 14 0.29 3.56 4.89
CA PRO A 14 1.02 3.63 6.15
C PRO A 14 2.45 3.14 5.99
N ASP A 15 3.38 3.66 6.81
CA ASP A 15 4.75 3.14 6.83
C ASP A 15 4.81 1.76 7.50
N PHE A 16 5.26 0.75 6.76
CA PHE A 16 5.52 -0.58 7.32
C PHE A 16 6.98 -0.69 7.77
N ILE A 17 7.23 -0.40 9.05
CA ILE A 17 8.56 -0.44 9.64
C ILE A 17 8.91 -1.89 9.96
N VAL A 18 9.92 -2.46 9.32
CA VAL A 18 10.33 -3.86 9.51
C VAL A 18 11.31 -4.00 10.67
N ARG A 19 10.97 -4.81 11.68
CA ARG A 19 11.89 -5.06 12.80
C ARG A 19 13.17 -5.79 12.36
N GLY A 20 14.26 -5.53 13.07
CA GLY A 20 15.57 -6.17 12.87
C GLY A 20 16.32 -5.71 11.62
N ARG A 21 15.82 -4.66 10.93
CA ARG A 21 16.42 -4.11 9.72
C ARG A 21 16.46 -2.59 9.77
N VAL A 22 17.30 -2.02 8.92
CA VAL A 22 17.33 -0.58 8.70
C VAL A 22 16.09 -0.20 7.88
N ASN A 23 15.37 0.83 8.32
CA ASN A 23 14.19 1.33 7.62
C ASN A 23 14.43 2.79 7.22
N LEU A 24 14.22 3.10 5.94
CA LEU A 24 14.28 4.46 5.43
C LEU A 24 12.89 5.06 5.44
N LEU A 25 12.71 6.12 6.23
CA LEU A 25 11.49 6.93 6.22
C LEU A 25 11.68 8.15 5.33
N GLU A 26 10.67 8.47 4.54
CA GLU A 26 10.70 9.58 3.59
C GLU A 26 9.43 10.44 3.69
N CYS A 27 9.61 11.77 3.61
CA CYS A 27 8.53 12.74 3.61
C CYS A 27 8.70 13.74 2.45
N PRO A 28 8.27 13.37 1.22
CA PRO A 28 8.23 14.31 0.11
C PRO A 28 7.13 15.35 0.35
N VAL A 29 7.49 16.63 0.29
CA VAL A 29 6.57 17.76 0.50
C VAL A 29 6.41 18.57 -0.78
N TYR A 30 5.19 18.92 -1.10
CA TYR A 30 4.81 19.66 -2.29
C TYR A 30 4.17 21.00 -1.93
N SER A 31 4.48 22.02 -2.72
CA SER A 31 3.76 23.29 -2.78
C SER A 31 3.05 23.35 -4.14
N GLY A 32 1.76 23.04 -4.17
CA GLY A 32 1.04 22.78 -5.42
C GLY A 32 1.58 21.51 -6.10
N SER A 33 2.06 21.62 -7.35
CA SER A 33 2.61 20.51 -8.13
C SER A 33 4.14 20.37 -8.02
N THR A 34 4.81 21.21 -7.23
CA THR A 34 6.27 21.29 -7.18
C THR A 34 6.79 20.68 -5.88
N LEU A 35 7.69 19.71 -6.00
CA LEU A 35 8.44 19.17 -4.87
C LEU A 35 9.27 20.30 -4.24
N THR A 36 9.13 20.49 -2.94
CA THR A 36 9.75 21.59 -2.20
C THR A 36 10.67 21.04 -1.13
N ALA A 37 11.97 21.34 -1.26
CA ALA A 37 12.97 20.95 -0.28
C ALA A 37 12.76 21.70 1.05
N PRO A 38 12.63 20.99 2.19
CA PRO A 38 12.71 21.62 3.49
C PRO A 38 14.15 22.08 3.77
N ALA A 39 14.31 23.20 4.49
CA ALA A 39 15.62 23.71 4.88
C ALA A 39 16.26 22.85 5.99
N SER A 40 15.44 22.31 6.88
CA SER A 40 15.82 21.43 7.98
C SER A 40 14.56 20.79 8.56
N GLY A 41 14.72 19.87 9.51
CA GLY A 41 13.60 19.37 10.27
C GLY A 41 13.98 18.29 11.28
N THR A 42 12.98 17.83 12.01
CA THR A 42 13.09 16.70 12.92
C THR A 42 12.01 15.67 12.63
N VAL A 43 12.26 14.43 13.07
CA VAL A 43 11.29 13.35 13.04
C VAL A 43 11.12 12.74 14.42
N ASP A 44 9.87 12.45 14.76
CA ASP A 44 9.45 11.66 15.90
C ASP A 44 8.76 10.39 15.39
N VAL A 45 9.01 9.26 16.05
CA VAL A 45 8.30 8.00 15.78
C VAL A 45 7.68 7.54 17.09
N PHE A 46 6.36 7.50 17.13
CA PHE A 46 5.56 7.05 18.27
C PHE A 46 5.12 5.61 18.04
N LYS A 47 5.17 4.81 19.12
CA LYS A 47 4.56 3.48 19.16
C LYS A 47 3.05 3.59 19.35
N GLY A 48 2.34 2.46 19.26
CA GLY A 48 0.87 2.44 19.45
C GLY A 48 0.44 2.85 20.85
N ASP A 49 1.31 2.70 21.86
CA ASP A 49 1.09 3.17 23.23
C ASP A 49 1.36 4.68 23.44
N GLY A 50 1.80 5.41 22.40
CA GLY A 50 2.12 6.83 22.44
C GLY A 50 3.52 7.17 22.97
N THR A 51 4.34 6.16 23.31
CA THR A 51 5.74 6.40 23.68
C THR A 51 6.60 6.65 22.44
N LYS A 52 7.60 7.52 22.58
CA LYS A 52 8.53 7.81 21.48
C LYS A 52 9.60 6.73 21.37
N LEU A 53 9.69 6.10 20.20
CA LEU A 53 10.82 5.29 19.80
C LEU A 53 11.97 6.19 19.28
N VAL A 54 11.61 7.19 18.48
CA VAL A 54 12.53 8.20 17.95
C VAL A 54 12.03 9.55 18.47
N ASP A 55 12.93 10.32 19.08
CA ASP A 55 12.61 11.60 19.72
C ASP A 55 13.48 12.71 19.12
N GLY A 56 12.84 13.59 18.34
CA GLY A 56 13.41 14.83 17.81
C GLY A 56 14.65 14.66 16.95
N GLN A 57 14.80 13.55 16.23
CA GLN A 57 16.02 13.28 15.46
C GLN A 57 16.08 14.16 14.22
N ALA A 58 17.27 14.70 13.92
CA ALA A 58 17.48 15.53 12.74
C ALA A 58 17.29 14.71 11.46
N VAL A 59 16.59 15.29 10.49
CA VAL A 59 16.36 14.68 9.17
C VAL A 59 17.46 15.07 8.20
N THR A 60 17.76 14.21 7.24
CA THR A 60 18.64 14.53 6.11
C THR A 60 17.80 14.85 4.89
N VAL A 61 18.07 15.95 4.21
CA VAL A 61 17.37 16.30 2.96
C VAL A 61 18.20 15.82 1.79
N THR A 62 17.67 14.88 1.01
CA THR A 62 18.33 14.30 -0.18
C THR A 62 17.35 14.33 -1.34
N ALA A 63 17.80 14.83 -2.51
CA ALA A 63 16.93 15.00 -3.69
C ALA A 63 15.60 15.71 -3.37
N ASP A 64 15.69 16.79 -2.58
CA ASP A 64 14.55 17.61 -2.11
C ASP A 64 13.54 16.89 -1.19
N ILE A 65 13.86 15.68 -0.71
CA ILE A 65 13.01 14.88 0.18
C ILE A 65 13.66 14.80 1.57
N ALA A 66 12.88 15.05 2.62
CA ALA A 66 13.31 14.79 4.00
C ALA A 66 13.33 13.28 4.26
N THR A 67 14.46 12.77 4.74
CA THR A 67 14.71 11.36 4.98
C THR A 67 15.25 11.12 6.39
N TYR A 68 14.92 9.97 6.96
CA TYR A 68 15.49 9.50 8.21
C TYR A 68 15.62 7.98 8.21
N SER A 69 16.78 7.48 8.60
CA SER A 69 17.05 6.05 8.68
C SER A 69 16.94 5.56 10.11
N ILE A 70 15.95 4.73 10.40
CA ILE A 70 15.85 4.04 11.68
C ILE A 70 16.81 2.85 11.64
N ALA A 71 17.80 2.85 12.55
CA ALA A 71 18.76 1.77 12.66
C ALA A 71 18.10 0.46 13.13
N ALA A 72 18.59 -0.68 12.63
CA ALA A 72 18.12 -2.00 13.03
C ALA A 72 18.21 -2.25 14.54
N LEU A 73 19.20 -1.66 15.22
CA LEU A 73 19.38 -1.77 16.67
C LEU A 73 18.26 -1.10 17.48
N THR A 74 17.64 -0.05 16.93
CA THR A 74 16.47 0.62 17.53
C THR A 74 15.21 -0.23 17.40
N LEU A 75 15.21 -1.20 16.49
CA LEU A 75 14.10 -2.09 16.17
C LEU A 75 14.50 -3.56 16.43
N PRO A 76 14.81 -3.98 17.67
CA PRO A 76 15.26 -5.33 17.91
C PRO A 76 14.18 -6.36 17.52
N THR A 77 14.59 -7.59 17.19
CA THR A 77 13.65 -8.68 16.84
C THR A 77 12.74 -9.10 18.00
N THR A 78 13.09 -8.71 19.23
CA THR A 78 12.29 -8.89 20.45
C THR A 78 11.18 -7.86 20.61
N LEU A 79 11.18 -6.79 19.82
CA LEU A 79 10.11 -5.79 19.85
C LEU A 79 8.82 -6.45 19.33
N SER A 80 7.77 -6.37 20.14
CA SER A 80 6.44 -6.86 19.79
C SER A 80 5.91 -6.08 18.60
N LEU A 81 5.41 -6.81 17.60
CA LEU A 81 4.75 -6.22 16.45
C LEU A 81 3.49 -5.50 16.91
N GLU A 82 3.19 -4.39 16.25
CA GLU A 82 2.13 -3.50 16.70
C GLU A 82 1.67 -2.60 15.55
N ASP A 83 0.36 -2.34 15.51
CA ASP A 83 -0.25 -1.35 14.63
C ASP A 83 -0.26 0.04 15.28
N ASN A 84 -0.79 1.03 14.57
CA ASN A 84 -1.09 2.37 15.09
C ASN A 84 0.15 3.16 15.55
N TRP A 85 1.31 2.86 14.98
CA TRP A 85 2.47 3.73 15.11
C TRP A 85 2.21 5.04 14.36
N LEU A 86 2.94 6.09 14.74
CA LEU A 86 2.81 7.40 14.11
C LEU A 86 4.19 7.98 13.84
N VAL A 87 4.43 8.34 12.58
CA VAL A 87 5.61 9.11 12.18
C VAL A 87 5.20 10.57 12.05
N VAL A 88 5.86 11.43 12.82
CA VAL A 88 5.60 12.87 12.84
C VAL A 88 6.84 13.61 12.37
N TRP A 89 6.70 14.40 11.33
CA TRP A 89 7.75 15.22 10.76
C TRP A 89 7.50 16.68 11.12
N SER A 90 8.51 17.37 11.62
CA SER A 90 8.48 18.82 11.83
C SER A 90 9.53 19.46 10.91
N LEU A 91 9.08 19.99 9.76
CA LEU A 91 9.94 20.44 8.68
C LEU A 91 9.89 21.96 8.54
N THR A 92 11.05 22.60 8.38
CA THR A 92 11.15 24.04 8.14
C THR A 92 11.06 24.32 6.64
N LEU A 93 9.97 24.95 6.20
CA LEU A 93 9.71 25.35 4.81
C LEU A 93 9.53 26.86 4.76
N ALA A 94 10.26 27.54 3.87
CA ALA A 94 10.22 28.99 3.72
C ALA A 94 10.36 29.78 5.05
N GLY A 95 11.13 29.24 6.01
CA GLY A 95 11.37 29.87 7.32
C GLY A 95 10.32 29.59 8.40
N SER A 96 9.27 28.83 8.11
CA SER A 96 8.24 28.40 9.07
C SER A 96 8.25 26.88 9.27
N VAL A 97 7.89 26.42 10.47
CA VAL A 97 7.82 24.98 10.78
C VAL A 97 6.43 24.46 10.44
N HIS A 98 6.37 23.39 9.64
CA HIS A 98 5.16 22.67 9.29
C HIS A 98 5.25 21.24 9.81
N THR A 99 4.14 20.76 10.39
CA THR A 99 4.05 19.39 10.91
C THR A 99 3.27 18.50 9.96
N PHE A 100 3.85 17.35 9.62
CA PHE A 100 3.22 16.30 8.82
C PHE A 100 3.16 15.02 9.63
N GLN A 101 2.09 14.25 9.45
CA GLN A 101 1.86 13.04 10.21
C GLN A 101 1.46 11.91 9.27
N ARG A 102 2.05 10.73 9.47
CA ARG A 102 1.73 9.52 8.73
C ARG A 102 1.59 8.33 9.68
N SER A 103 0.53 7.55 9.49
CA SER A 103 0.35 6.30 10.21
C SER A 103 1.44 5.30 9.84
N ALA A 104 1.80 4.44 10.78
CA ALA A 104 2.79 3.40 10.60
C ALA A 104 2.38 2.13 11.36
N ALA A 105 3.08 1.03 11.10
CA ALA A 105 3.01 -0.19 11.87
C ALA A 105 4.41 -0.81 11.97
N LEU A 106 4.71 -1.45 13.11
CA LEU A 106 5.89 -2.29 13.24
C LEU A 106 5.54 -3.71 12.80
N VAL A 107 6.19 -4.15 11.74
CA VAL A 107 5.88 -5.41 11.06
C VAL A 107 7.08 -6.35 11.06
N ARG A 108 6.81 -7.66 10.89
CA ARG A 108 7.85 -8.66 10.70
C ARG A 108 8.45 -8.62 9.31
N ARG A 109 7.62 -8.32 8.31
CA ARG A 109 7.97 -8.26 6.90
C ARG A 109 7.05 -7.30 6.18
N GLU A 110 7.55 -6.71 5.11
CA GLU A 110 6.77 -5.88 4.20
C GLU A 110 6.29 -6.74 3.03
N LEU A 111 5.12 -6.41 2.49
CA LEU A 111 4.60 -7.03 1.27
C LEU A 111 5.13 -6.25 0.06
N HIS A 112 5.85 -6.92 -0.83
CA HIS A 112 6.50 -6.29 -1.99
C HIS A 112 5.69 -6.47 -3.27
N PRO A 113 5.81 -5.53 -4.24
CA PRO A 113 5.22 -5.67 -5.56
C PRO A 113 5.61 -6.99 -6.22
N VAL A 114 4.61 -7.73 -6.73
CA VAL A 114 4.81 -9.06 -7.34
C VAL A 114 4.90 -9.04 -8.87
N VAL A 115 4.77 -7.87 -9.49
CA VAL A 115 4.81 -7.69 -10.95
C VAL A 115 5.95 -6.75 -11.30
N THR A 116 6.63 -7.05 -12.41
CA THR A 116 7.71 -6.25 -12.95
C THR A 116 7.34 -5.67 -14.33
N PRO A 117 8.08 -4.66 -14.82
CA PRO A 117 7.89 -4.17 -16.19
C PRO A 117 8.00 -5.27 -17.26
N ALA A 118 8.82 -6.31 -17.02
CA ALA A 118 8.98 -7.42 -17.95
C ALA A 118 7.69 -8.26 -18.08
N ASP A 119 6.93 -8.42 -16.99
CA ASP A 119 5.66 -9.16 -16.99
C ASP A 119 4.57 -8.43 -17.78
N ILE A 120 4.59 -7.09 -17.77
CA ILE A 120 3.70 -6.27 -18.61
C ILE A 120 4.09 -6.41 -20.08
N SER A 121 5.38 -6.24 -20.39
CA SER A 121 5.88 -6.33 -21.76
C SER A 121 5.75 -7.73 -22.37
N ALA A 122 5.65 -8.78 -21.55
CA ALA A 122 5.41 -10.14 -22.02
C ALA A 122 4.02 -10.31 -22.68
N ILE A 123 3.02 -9.53 -22.24
CA ILE A 123 1.67 -9.53 -22.83
C ILE A 123 1.53 -8.42 -23.87
N HIS A 124 2.03 -7.23 -23.55
CA HIS A 124 1.92 -6.04 -24.38
C HIS A 124 3.31 -5.56 -24.76
N GLN A 125 3.86 -6.13 -25.84
CA GLN A 125 5.22 -5.84 -26.30
C GLN A 125 5.47 -4.35 -26.56
N ASP A 126 4.44 -3.62 -27.02
CA ASP A 126 4.50 -2.19 -27.31
C ASP A 126 4.02 -1.31 -26.14
N ALA A 127 3.88 -1.84 -24.92
CA ALA A 127 3.40 -1.09 -23.76
C ALA A 127 4.22 0.18 -23.48
N SER A 128 5.52 0.15 -23.76
CA SER A 128 6.39 1.32 -23.60
C SER A 128 6.08 2.46 -24.57
N SER A 129 5.48 2.18 -25.73
CA SER A 129 5.09 3.21 -26.71
C SER A 129 3.90 4.06 -26.26
N LEU A 130 3.16 3.59 -25.24
CA LEU A 130 1.99 4.26 -24.69
C LEU A 130 2.35 5.26 -23.59
N LEU A 131 3.60 5.27 -23.13
CA LEU A 131 4.05 6.11 -22.03
C LEU A 131 4.22 7.57 -22.48
N ALA A 132 3.72 8.50 -21.68
CA ALA A 132 4.05 9.92 -21.86
C ALA A 132 5.52 10.19 -21.48
N SER A 133 6.05 11.32 -21.97
CA SER A 133 7.41 11.75 -21.64
C SER A 133 7.61 11.84 -20.11
N GLY A 134 8.64 11.16 -19.60
CA GLY A 134 8.97 11.13 -18.17
C GLY A 134 8.22 10.06 -17.35
N GLN A 135 7.29 9.32 -17.95
CA GLN A 135 6.66 8.16 -17.31
C GLN A 135 7.42 6.86 -17.61
N THR A 136 7.24 5.89 -16.72
CA THR A 136 7.76 4.53 -16.84
C THR A 136 6.67 3.52 -16.48
N LEU A 137 6.80 2.28 -16.93
CA LEU A 137 5.89 1.21 -16.52
C LEU A 137 5.87 1.01 -15.00
N ALA A 138 7.00 1.28 -14.33
CA ALA A 138 7.09 1.20 -12.88
C ALA A 138 6.09 2.15 -12.19
N ASN A 139 5.81 3.34 -12.75
CA ASN A 139 4.84 4.26 -12.16
C ASN A 139 3.43 3.65 -12.06
N PHE A 140 3.00 2.90 -13.08
CA PHE A 140 1.70 2.24 -13.11
C PHE A 140 1.67 0.97 -12.24
N ILE A 141 2.78 0.24 -12.18
CA ILE A 141 2.94 -0.92 -11.29
C ILE A 141 2.87 -0.47 -9.83
N ASP A 142 3.64 0.55 -9.46
CA ASP A 142 3.69 1.05 -8.08
C ASP A 142 2.33 1.61 -7.64
N GLU A 143 1.64 2.36 -8.52
CA GLU A 143 0.29 2.88 -8.20
C GLU A 143 -0.75 1.75 -8.09
N ALA A 144 -0.70 0.75 -8.98
CA ALA A 144 -1.58 -0.43 -8.89
C ALA A 144 -1.33 -1.21 -7.58
N TRP A 145 -0.07 -1.37 -7.20
CA TRP A 145 0.30 -2.03 -5.96
C TRP A 145 -0.21 -1.27 -4.73
N ASP A 146 -0.05 0.05 -4.71
CA ASP A 146 -0.61 0.93 -3.68
C ASP A 146 -2.13 0.79 -3.58
N MET A 147 -2.83 0.78 -4.71
CA MET A 147 -4.29 0.60 -4.75
C MET A 147 -4.72 -0.76 -4.18
N ILE A 148 -4.00 -1.84 -4.50
CA ILE A 148 -4.25 -3.18 -3.96
C ILE A 148 -4.08 -3.20 -2.44
N GLN A 149 -2.98 -2.64 -1.93
CA GLN A 149 -2.73 -2.57 -0.50
C GLN A 149 -3.76 -1.69 0.22
N ARG A 150 -4.16 -0.55 -0.36
CA ARG A 150 -5.24 0.29 0.18
C ARG A 150 -6.57 -0.48 0.23
N ARG A 151 -6.89 -1.27 -0.80
CA ARG A 151 -8.10 -2.09 -0.83
C ARG A 151 -8.07 -3.18 0.25
N LEU A 152 -6.92 -3.81 0.50
CA LEU A 152 -6.75 -4.75 1.61
C LEU A 152 -6.97 -4.05 2.95
N LEU A 153 -6.33 -2.90 3.19
CA LEU A 153 -6.49 -2.12 4.43
C LEU A 153 -7.94 -1.67 4.65
N ALA A 154 -8.61 -1.19 3.60
CA ALA A 154 -10.02 -0.78 3.66
C ALA A 154 -10.95 -1.96 3.97
N ALA A 155 -10.59 -3.18 3.57
CA ALA A 155 -11.28 -4.41 3.93
C ALA A 155 -10.91 -4.94 5.33
N GLY A 156 -10.15 -4.17 6.12
CA GLY A 156 -9.69 -4.55 7.45
C GLY A 156 -8.57 -5.60 7.43
N ARG A 157 -7.90 -5.80 6.29
CA ARG A 157 -6.83 -6.78 6.14
C ARG A 157 -5.48 -6.10 6.15
N ARG A 158 -4.56 -6.64 6.96
CA ARG A 158 -3.19 -6.14 7.10
C ARG A 158 -2.29 -6.71 5.99
N PRO A 159 -1.77 -5.90 5.05
CA PRO A 159 -0.99 -6.42 3.93
C PRO A 159 0.26 -7.22 4.33
N TYR A 160 0.95 -6.78 5.39
CA TYR A 160 2.17 -7.43 5.91
C TYR A 160 1.95 -8.84 6.49
N LEU A 161 0.70 -9.25 6.71
CA LEU A 161 0.37 -10.60 7.17
C LEU A 161 0.15 -11.59 6.01
N VAL A 162 0.07 -11.12 4.76
CA VAL A 162 -0.19 -11.97 3.58
C VAL A 162 1.03 -12.84 3.25
N LEU A 163 0.98 -14.15 3.48
CA LEU A 163 2.09 -15.09 3.21
C LEU A 163 2.12 -15.58 1.76
N SER A 164 0.97 -15.59 1.09
CA SER A 164 0.84 -15.99 -0.32
C SER A 164 0.87 -14.78 -1.26
N ASP A 165 2.00 -14.10 -1.34
CA ASP A 165 2.20 -12.93 -2.20
C ASP A 165 1.93 -13.24 -3.68
N PHE A 166 2.37 -14.41 -4.17
CA PHE A 166 2.17 -14.85 -5.55
C PHE A 166 0.70 -14.85 -5.99
N ALA A 167 -0.25 -15.03 -5.06
CA ALA A 167 -1.67 -15.03 -5.37
C ALA A 167 -2.14 -13.65 -5.86
N LEU A 168 -1.43 -12.57 -5.52
CA LEU A 168 -1.72 -11.21 -5.98
C LEU A 168 -1.20 -10.93 -7.39
N PHE A 169 -0.45 -11.85 -8.02
CA PHE A 169 0.21 -11.60 -9.31
C PHE A 169 -0.78 -11.17 -10.41
N ASP A 170 -1.84 -11.95 -10.62
CA ASP A 170 -2.80 -11.67 -11.69
C ASP A 170 -3.58 -10.38 -11.43
N VAL A 171 -3.99 -10.17 -10.19
CA VAL A 171 -4.67 -8.94 -9.74
C VAL A 171 -3.78 -7.71 -9.98
N HIS A 172 -2.52 -7.77 -9.55
CA HIS A 172 -1.56 -6.69 -9.69
C HIS A 172 -1.27 -6.38 -11.16
N ARG A 173 -1.08 -7.42 -11.98
CA ARG A 173 -0.80 -7.27 -13.41
C ARG A 173 -1.98 -6.65 -14.15
N GLN A 174 -3.21 -7.14 -13.90
CA GLN A 174 -4.40 -6.62 -14.58
C GLN A 174 -4.69 -5.16 -14.20
N LEU A 175 -4.52 -4.79 -12.94
CA LEU A 175 -4.70 -3.41 -12.52
C LEU A 175 -3.65 -2.47 -13.13
N ALA A 176 -2.37 -2.86 -13.10
CA ALA A 176 -1.29 -2.05 -13.69
C ALA A 176 -1.50 -1.79 -15.18
N VAL A 177 -1.90 -2.84 -15.93
CA VAL A 177 -2.21 -2.72 -17.37
C VAL A 177 -3.47 -1.89 -17.60
N GLY A 178 -4.51 -2.06 -16.77
CA GLY A 178 -5.74 -1.25 -16.84
C GLY A 178 -5.45 0.25 -16.65
N LEU A 179 -4.62 0.62 -15.68
CA LEU A 179 -4.20 2.00 -15.45
C LEU A 179 -3.41 2.57 -16.64
N LEU A 180 -2.47 1.80 -17.19
CA LEU A 180 -1.72 2.19 -18.39
C LEU A 180 -2.65 2.50 -19.57
N PHE A 181 -3.63 1.63 -19.84
CA PHE A 181 -4.55 1.84 -20.96
C PHE A 181 -5.53 2.99 -20.73
N LEU A 182 -5.92 3.24 -19.49
CA LEU A 182 -6.78 4.37 -19.15
C LEU A 182 -6.05 5.70 -19.39
N ASP A 183 -4.77 5.77 -19.04
CA ASP A 183 -3.91 6.92 -19.35
C ASP A 183 -3.71 7.08 -20.88
N ALA A 184 -3.42 6.00 -21.60
CA ALA A 184 -3.30 5.99 -23.06
C ALA A 184 -4.60 6.41 -23.77
N ALA A 185 -5.76 5.97 -23.29
CA ALA A 185 -7.06 6.36 -23.82
C ALA A 185 -7.30 7.87 -23.66
N SER A 186 -6.91 8.43 -22.52
CA SER A 186 -7.06 9.87 -22.24
C SER A 186 -6.14 10.75 -23.08
N SER A 187 -4.96 10.25 -23.46
CA SER A 187 -3.93 11.01 -24.18
C SER A 187 -4.02 10.85 -25.70
N VAL A 188 -4.28 9.64 -26.20
CA VAL A 188 -4.30 9.31 -27.63
C VAL A 188 -5.71 9.41 -28.23
N GLY A 189 -6.75 9.26 -27.42
CA GLY A 189 -8.15 9.39 -27.84
C GLY A 189 -8.68 8.27 -28.74
N ASP A 190 -7.95 7.15 -28.86
CA ASP A 190 -8.39 5.95 -29.59
C ASP A 190 -9.28 5.07 -28.69
N GLY A 191 -10.50 4.80 -29.15
CA GLY A 191 -11.49 3.97 -28.43
C GLY A 191 -11.00 2.54 -28.15
N ARG A 192 -10.02 2.05 -28.91
CA ARG A 192 -9.38 0.76 -28.62
C ARG A 192 -8.76 0.71 -27.22
N TRP A 193 -8.12 1.80 -26.77
CA TRP A 193 -7.46 1.83 -25.46
C TRP A 193 -8.48 1.85 -24.32
N SER A 194 -9.62 2.53 -24.51
CA SER A 194 -10.71 2.47 -23.52
C SER A 194 -11.29 1.06 -23.40
N GLU A 195 -11.51 0.35 -24.52
CA GLU A 195 -11.99 -1.04 -24.49
C GLU A 195 -11.00 -1.98 -23.80
N MET A 196 -9.70 -1.82 -24.06
CA MET A 196 -8.66 -2.60 -23.39
C MET A 196 -8.56 -2.29 -21.89
N ALA A 197 -8.69 -1.02 -21.51
CA ALA A 197 -8.73 -0.61 -20.10
C ALA A 197 -9.92 -1.25 -19.38
N GLU A 198 -11.12 -1.16 -19.96
CA GLU A 198 -12.34 -1.78 -19.42
C GLU A 198 -12.17 -3.29 -19.25
N GLN A 199 -11.65 -3.98 -20.26
CA GLN A 199 -11.42 -5.42 -20.20
C GLN A 199 -10.43 -5.80 -19.09
N SER A 200 -9.33 -5.07 -18.93
CA SER A 200 -8.33 -5.33 -17.89
C SER A 200 -8.88 -5.05 -16.50
N LEU A 201 -9.64 -3.97 -16.32
CA LEU A 201 -10.28 -3.64 -15.04
C LEU A 201 -11.38 -4.65 -14.66
N GLU A 202 -12.14 -5.15 -15.64
CA GLU A 202 -13.11 -6.23 -15.40
C GLU A 202 -12.41 -7.52 -14.95
N ARG A 203 -11.32 -7.90 -15.62
CA ARG A 203 -10.51 -9.06 -15.21
C ARG A 203 -9.92 -8.87 -13.82
N TYR A 204 -9.43 -7.68 -13.50
CA TYR A 204 -8.96 -7.35 -12.15
C TYR A 204 -10.04 -7.62 -11.09
N GLU A 205 -11.28 -7.17 -11.30
CA GLU A 205 -12.36 -7.43 -10.35
C GLU A 205 -12.73 -8.91 -10.25
N GLN A 206 -12.71 -9.65 -11.37
CA GLN A 206 -12.96 -11.09 -11.38
C GLN A 206 -11.88 -11.87 -10.62
N GLU A 207 -10.61 -11.54 -10.83
CA GLU A 207 -9.49 -12.15 -10.10
C GLU A 207 -9.52 -11.76 -8.62
N TRP A 208 -9.82 -10.50 -8.30
CA TRP A 208 -9.98 -10.05 -6.92
C TRP A 208 -11.07 -10.84 -6.19
N ALA A 209 -12.21 -11.10 -6.85
CA ALA A 209 -13.32 -11.83 -6.25
C ALA A 209 -12.97 -13.31 -5.96
N ARG A 210 -12.07 -13.91 -6.74
CA ARG A 210 -11.62 -15.30 -6.60
C ARG A 210 -10.36 -15.46 -5.76
N LEU A 211 -9.67 -14.36 -5.49
CA LEU A 211 -8.40 -14.35 -4.77
C LEU A 211 -8.56 -15.00 -3.39
N SER A 212 -7.63 -15.90 -3.06
CA SER A 212 -7.50 -16.52 -1.75
C SER A 212 -6.10 -16.25 -1.23
N LEU A 213 -6.02 -15.77 0.01
CA LEU A 213 -4.78 -15.35 0.66
C LEU A 213 -4.58 -16.15 1.94
N ALA A 214 -3.39 -16.69 2.12
CA ALA A 214 -2.94 -17.20 3.41
C ALA A 214 -2.45 -16.03 4.27
N TYR A 215 -2.95 -15.95 5.50
CA TYR A 215 -2.59 -14.91 6.46
C TYR A 215 -1.81 -15.50 7.64
N ASP A 216 -0.85 -14.75 8.16
CA ASP A 216 -0.12 -15.01 9.39
C ASP A 216 -0.84 -14.29 10.54
N MET A 217 -1.89 -14.90 11.10
CA MET A 217 -2.79 -14.18 12.04
C MET A 217 -2.22 -14.15 13.46
N ASP A 218 -1.44 -15.16 13.84
CA ASP A 218 -0.71 -15.20 15.11
C ASP A 218 0.68 -14.54 15.03
N GLU A 219 1.06 -14.08 13.84
CA GLU A 219 2.31 -13.37 13.53
C GLU A 219 3.57 -14.20 13.87
N ASP A 220 3.47 -15.53 13.81
CA ASP A 220 4.54 -16.49 14.06
C ASP A 220 5.41 -16.76 12.83
N GLY A 221 4.97 -16.32 11.65
CA GLY A 221 5.65 -16.44 10.37
C GLY A 221 5.39 -17.74 9.60
N ILE A 222 4.42 -18.56 10.02
CA ILE A 222 4.08 -19.86 9.47
C ILE A 222 2.57 -19.86 9.17
N VAL A 223 2.17 -20.36 7.99
CA VAL A 223 0.74 -20.56 7.71
C VAL A 223 0.28 -21.83 8.40
N ALA A 224 -0.55 -21.70 9.44
CA ALA A 224 -1.28 -22.85 9.96
C ALA A 224 -2.48 -23.20 9.06
N SER A 225 -2.93 -24.46 9.10
CA SER A 225 -3.98 -24.96 8.20
C SER A 225 -5.34 -24.25 8.37
N ASP A 226 -5.55 -23.59 9.50
CA ASP A 226 -6.74 -22.82 9.87
C ASP A 226 -6.64 -21.32 9.52
N GLU A 227 -5.52 -20.83 8.99
CA GLU A 227 -5.28 -19.42 8.66
C GLU A 227 -5.44 -19.06 7.17
N GLN A 228 -6.23 -19.87 6.46
CA GLN A 228 -6.59 -19.59 5.06
C GLN A 228 -7.79 -18.63 4.98
N GLY A 229 -7.64 -17.52 4.27
CA GLY A 229 -8.70 -16.54 4.04
C GLY A 229 -9.02 -16.34 2.56
N VAL A 230 -10.29 -16.16 2.21
CA VAL A 230 -10.68 -15.71 0.85
C VAL A 230 -10.63 -14.19 0.83
N ALA A 231 -10.07 -13.53 -0.19
CA ALA A 231 -9.99 -12.07 -0.34
C ALA A 231 -11.32 -11.37 -0.66
N GLY A 232 -12.28 -12.14 -1.20
CA GLY A 232 -13.65 -11.70 -1.43
C GLY A 232 -14.43 -11.33 -0.15
N PRO A 233 -15.61 -10.71 -0.30
CA PRO A 233 -16.47 -10.37 0.85
C PRO A 233 -16.74 -11.61 1.68
N THR A 234 -16.61 -11.49 3.00
CA THR A 234 -16.95 -12.57 3.94
C THR A 234 -18.41 -12.95 3.74
N ALA A 235 -18.67 -14.11 3.17
CA ALA A 235 -20.01 -14.66 3.10
C ALA A 235 -20.43 -15.05 4.52
N VAL A 236 -21.10 -14.14 5.23
CA VAL A 236 -21.79 -14.48 6.49
C VAL A 236 -23.02 -15.30 6.11
N TYR A 237 -22.91 -16.62 6.20
CA TYR A 237 -24.07 -17.50 6.10
C TYR A 237 -24.94 -17.32 7.34
N LEU A 238 -25.96 -16.47 7.26
CA LEU A 238 -27.03 -16.31 8.27
C LEU A 238 -28.02 -17.50 8.24
N GLY A 239 -27.54 -18.70 7.93
CA GLY A 239 -28.34 -19.93 7.95
C GLY A 239 -28.45 -20.44 9.37
N GLY A 240 -29.48 -20.01 10.10
CA GLY A 240 -29.87 -20.64 11.37
C GLY A 240 -30.13 -22.15 11.16
N PRO A 241 -29.90 -23.01 12.17
CA PRO A 241 -30.06 -24.45 12.02
C PRO A 241 -31.49 -24.77 11.56
N GLY A 242 -31.60 -25.22 10.31
CA GLY A 242 -32.86 -25.66 9.73
C GLY A 242 -33.47 -26.75 10.61
N ARG A 243 -34.59 -26.43 11.27
CA ARG A 243 -35.40 -27.43 11.97
C ARG A 243 -35.82 -28.48 10.95
N SER A 244 -35.29 -29.69 11.08
CA SER A 244 -35.74 -30.85 10.34
C SER A 244 -37.22 -31.08 10.64
N ALA A 245 -38.08 -30.82 9.64
CA ALA A 245 -39.49 -31.17 9.70
C ALA A 245 -39.61 -32.71 9.72
N ARG A 246 -39.73 -33.27 10.92
CA ARG A 246 -39.93 -34.70 11.15
C ARG A 246 -41.39 -35.04 10.80
N TRP A 247 -41.63 -35.49 9.58
CA TRP A 247 -42.93 -36.05 9.18
C TRP A 247 -43.18 -37.36 9.96
N GLN A 248 -44.07 -37.32 10.94
CA GLN A 248 -44.64 -38.50 11.59
C GLN A 248 -45.84 -38.98 10.77
N TRP A 249 -45.74 -40.17 10.18
CA TRP A 249 -46.88 -40.90 9.66
C TRP A 249 -47.61 -41.59 10.81
N GLY A 250 -48.84 -41.16 11.07
CA GLY A 250 -49.79 -41.83 11.97
C GLY A 250 -50.57 -42.93 11.23
N ARG A 251 -50.85 -44.01 11.96
CA ARG A 251 -51.64 -45.18 11.55
C ARG A 251 -53.12 -44.87 11.38
#